data_AF-A0A6M2DWU6-F1
#
_entry.id   AF-A0A6M2DWU6-F1
#
_cell.length_a   1.000
_cell.length_b   1.000
_cell.length_c   1.000
_cell.angle_alpha   90.00
_cell.angle_beta   90.00
_cell.angle_gamma   90.00
#
_symmetry.space_group_name_H-M   'P 1'
#
loop_
_entity.id
_entity.type
_entity.pdbx_description
1 polymer ?
#
loop_
_entity_poly.entity_id
_entity_poly.type
_entity_poly.pdbx_seq_one_letter_code
_entity_poly.pdbx_strand_id
1 'polypeptide(L)'
;MAWTRYQILLAATLVVTGSINTLSTKWADNLQSMGSDGIVREFDHPFVQACAMFMGEMLCLIVFKIIYFVLLRRQDGSVDTNEFVKGNRNFSPLILFIPAMCDMIATSTMYVGLNLTYASSFQMFRGSVIIFVSILSIAFLNRILKIREWFGIWLVIMGLTIVGATDFFFSNTSTYSKNSVLTGDLLIITAQIITAIQMVYEEKYIKDRDIPALQAVGWEGFFGFVVLLSLQIPFYYIKVGPPFNKNAHGSLEDLPDAFTQIINSPQLLVAVLGMIVSIAFFNFAGISVTKELSATTRMVLDSVRTVVIWVVALAVKWQLFYWPQLLGFSCLIFGMCLYNNIFILQTFNFLLDAYRNKRYGKLDNQDVTNVAADNPDIA
;
A
#
# COMPACT_ATOMS: atom_id res chain seq x y z
N MET A 1 -23.95 0.59 0.47
CA MET A 1 -23.84 2.06 0.42
C MET A 1 -22.93 2.42 -0.73
N ALA A 2 -23.34 3.36 -1.59
CA ALA A 2 -22.46 3.87 -2.64
C ALA A 2 -21.39 4.77 -2.02
N TRP A 3 -20.14 4.66 -2.47
CA TRP A 3 -19.05 5.53 -2.02
C TRP A 3 -19.29 6.97 -2.49
N THR A 4 -18.87 7.95 -1.68
CA THR A 4 -18.90 9.35 -2.09
C THR A 4 -17.88 9.62 -3.20
N ARG A 5 -18.06 10.69 -3.97
CA ARG A 5 -17.07 11.10 -5.00
C ARG A 5 -15.68 11.32 -4.40
N TYR A 6 -15.62 11.87 -3.19
CA TYR A 6 -14.38 12.06 -2.44
C TYR A 6 -13.70 10.73 -2.10
N GLN A 7 -14.45 9.76 -1.56
CA GLN A 7 -13.93 8.43 -1.23
C GLN A 7 -13.40 7.69 -2.47
N ILE A 8 -14.08 7.80 -3.61
CA ILE A 8 -13.63 7.22 -4.89
C ILE A 8 -12.33 7.89 -5.34
N LEU A 9 -12.22 9.21 -5.23
CA LEU A 9 -11.01 9.95 -5.59
C LEU A 9 -9.82 9.57 -4.70
N LEU A 10 -10.03 9.42 -3.38
CA LEU A 10 -9.00 8.94 -2.46
C LEU A 10 -8.56 7.52 -2.82
N ALA A 11 -9.50 6.63 -3.10
CA ALA A 11 -9.20 5.25 -3.48
C ALA A 11 -8.39 5.16 -4.79
N ALA A 12 -8.79 5.94 -5.81
CA ALA A 12 -8.08 6.02 -7.07
C ALA A 12 -6.67 6.60 -6.88
N THR A 13 -6.54 7.67 -6.08
CA THR A 13 -5.25 8.28 -5.77
C THR A 13 -4.32 7.27 -5.12
N LEU A 14 -4.78 6.56 -4.09
CA LEU A 14 -4.02 5.53 -3.38
C LEU A 14 -3.48 4.46 -4.34
N VAL A 15 -4.34 3.92 -5.21
CA VAL A 15 -3.91 2.86 -6.16
C VAL A 15 -2.91 3.41 -7.16
N VAL A 16 -3.21 4.55 -7.80
CA VAL A 16 -2.37 5.12 -8.87
C VAL A 16 -1.02 5.57 -8.34
N THR A 17 -0.99 6.42 -7.30
CA THR A 17 0.27 6.95 -6.77
C THR A 17 1.07 5.87 -6.07
N GLY A 18 0.41 4.91 -5.42
CA GLY A 18 1.07 3.73 -4.87
C GLY A 18 1.72 2.86 -5.95
N SER A 19 1.08 2.65 -7.10
CA SER A 19 1.68 1.94 -8.24
C SER A 19 2.87 2.71 -8.82
N ILE A 20 2.73 4.02 -9.03
CA ILE A 20 3.82 4.88 -9.50
C ILE A 20 5.02 4.81 -8.54
N ASN A 21 4.78 4.84 -7.23
CA ASN A 21 5.84 4.75 -6.23
C ASN A 21 6.64 3.45 -6.39
N THR A 22 5.98 2.30 -6.37
CA THR A 22 6.69 1.01 -6.50
C THR A 22 7.39 0.85 -7.85
N LEU A 23 6.77 1.30 -8.94
CA LEU A 23 7.41 1.27 -10.27
C LEU A 23 8.62 2.21 -10.34
N SER A 24 8.56 3.38 -9.71
CA SER A 24 9.66 4.34 -9.67
C SER A 24 10.82 3.82 -8.82
N THR A 25 10.55 3.20 -7.67
CA THR A 25 11.56 2.51 -6.86
C THR A 25 12.22 1.40 -7.66
N LYS A 26 11.43 0.55 -8.32
CA LYS A 26 11.98 -0.55 -9.13
C LYS A 26 12.80 -0.03 -10.33
N TRP A 27 12.37 1.09 -10.91
CA TRP A 27 13.11 1.74 -11.98
C TRP A 27 14.44 2.29 -11.46
N ALA A 28 14.46 2.93 -10.30
CA ALA A 28 15.68 3.36 -9.61
C ALA A 28 16.65 2.18 -9.38
N ASP A 29 16.18 1.06 -8.82
CA ASP A 29 17.02 -0.13 -8.56
C ASP A 29 17.71 -0.67 -9.82
N ASN A 30 17.04 -0.58 -10.97
CA ASN A 30 17.54 -1.10 -12.24
C ASN A 30 18.46 -0.10 -12.97
N LEU A 31 18.54 1.16 -12.52
CA LEU A 31 19.42 2.15 -13.12
C LEU A 31 20.84 1.96 -12.62
N GLN A 32 21.80 2.15 -13.53
CA GLN A 32 23.22 2.13 -13.22
C GLN A 32 23.76 3.56 -13.19
N SER A 33 24.59 3.86 -12.21
CA SER A 33 25.25 5.15 -12.07
C SER A 33 26.69 4.99 -11.58
N MET A 34 27.50 6.00 -11.83
CA MET A 34 28.88 6.05 -11.36
C MET A 34 28.90 6.33 -9.86
N GLY A 35 29.42 5.38 -9.08
CA GLY A 35 29.62 5.50 -7.64
C GLY A 35 30.78 6.43 -7.25
N SER A 36 30.98 6.61 -5.95
CA SER A 36 32.02 7.48 -5.37
C SER A 36 33.45 7.05 -5.72
N ASP A 37 33.64 5.78 -6.07
CA ASP A 37 34.93 5.20 -6.47
C ASP A 37 35.14 5.20 -8.01
N GLY A 38 34.22 5.79 -8.76
CA GLY A 38 34.28 5.85 -10.23
C GLY A 38 33.82 4.57 -10.93
N ILE A 39 33.36 3.55 -10.21
CA ILE A 39 32.86 2.30 -10.79
C ILE A 39 31.35 2.41 -11.00
N VAL A 40 30.88 1.99 -12.18
CA VAL A 40 29.45 1.95 -12.51
C VAL A 40 28.81 0.74 -11.84
N ARG A 41 27.81 0.98 -11.01
CA ARG A 41 27.03 -0.06 -10.30
C ARG A 41 25.54 0.22 -10.39
N GLU A 42 24.73 -0.79 -10.13
CA GLU A 42 23.29 -0.64 -9.92
C GLU A 42 23.03 0.16 -8.63
N PHE A 43 21.93 0.91 -8.62
CA PHE A 43 21.54 1.70 -7.45
C PHE A 43 20.92 0.80 -6.37
N ASP A 44 21.77 0.24 -5.51
CA ASP A 44 21.39 -0.67 -4.43
C ASP A 44 21.52 0.03 -3.07
N HIS A 45 20.63 0.99 -2.82
CA HIS A 45 20.63 1.90 -1.65
C HIS A 45 19.25 1.98 -0.98
N PRO A 46 18.78 0.87 -0.41
CA PRO A 46 17.41 0.67 0.09
C PRO A 46 17.03 1.54 1.29
N PHE A 47 17.95 1.76 2.23
CA PHE A 47 17.67 2.55 3.41
C PHE A 47 17.69 4.03 3.02
N VAL A 48 18.52 4.44 2.04
CA VAL A 48 18.44 5.78 1.45
C VAL A 48 17.13 5.98 0.69
N GLN A 49 16.66 4.98 -0.06
CA GLN A 49 15.33 5.00 -0.67
C GLN A 49 14.22 5.13 0.37
N ALA A 50 14.29 4.37 1.47
CA ALA A 50 13.35 4.50 2.58
C ALA A 50 13.43 5.90 3.25
N CYS A 51 14.61 6.50 3.37
CA CYS A 51 14.75 7.91 3.77
C CYS A 51 14.04 8.86 2.79
N ALA A 52 14.15 8.62 1.48
CA ALA A 52 13.43 9.41 0.47
C ALA A 52 11.89 9.23 0.59
N MET A 53 11.41 8.04 0.94
CA MET A 53 9.99 7.81 1.24
C MET A 53 9.51 8.66 2.42
N PHE A 54 10.19 8.58 3.57
CA PHE A 54 9.85 9.37 4.74
C PHE A 54 10.01 10.88 4.51
N MET A 55 10.93 11.29 3.65
CA MET A 55 11.04 12.67 3.21
C MET A 55 9.77 13.13 2.48
N GLY A 56 9.24 12.31 1.56
CA GLY A 56 7.99 12.60 0.88
C GLY A 56 6.79 12.69 1.83
N GLU A 57 6.71 11.82 2.82
CA GLU A 57 5.70 11.92 3.89
C GLU A 57 5.85 13.19 4.72
N MET A 58 7.08 13.56 5.09
CA MET A 58 7.35 14.80 5.83
C MET A 58 6.92 16.05 5.03
N LEU A 59 7.00 16.04 3.69
CA LEU A 59 6.50 17.13 2.85
C LEU A 59 4.99 17.36 3.05
N CYS A 60 4.20 16.34 3.39
CA CYS A 60 2.79 16.51 3.74
C CYS A 60 2.59 17.49 4.90
N LEU A 61 3.50 17.50 5.89
CA LEU A 61 3.44 18.46 7.01
C LEU A 61 3.63 19.90 6.53
N ILE A 62 4.52 20.11 5.55
CA ILE A 62 4.77 21.43 4.96
C ILE A 62 3.53 21.89 4.20
N VAL A 63 2.95 21.03 3.36
CA VAL A 63 1.71 21.32 2.62
C VAL A 63 0.57 21.64 3.59
N PHE A 64 0.43 20.86 4.67
CA PHE A 64 -0.57 21.12 5.71
C PHE A 64 -0.41 22.51 6.33
N LYS A 65 0.82 22.88 6.73
CA LYS A 65 1.08 24.21 7.32
C LYS A 65 0.81 25.34 6.35
N ILE A 66 1.15 25.18 5.07
CA ILE A 66 0.86 26.16 4.02
C ILE A 66 -0.65 26.35 3.88
N ILE A 67 -1.42 25.27 3.73
CA ILE A 67 -2.88 25.34 3.60
C ILE A 67 -3.49 25.97 4.86
N TYR A 68 -3.07 25.52 6.04
CA TYR A 68 -3.54 26.06 7.31
C TYR A 68 -3.28 27.57 7.44
N PHE A 69 -2.08 28.03 7.09
CA PHE A 69 -1.74 29.45 7.15
C PHE A 69 -2.52 30.29 6.14
N VAL A 70 -2.73 29.79 4.91
CA VAL A 70 -3.54 30.46 3.89
C VAL A 70 -4.99 30.56 4.33
N LEU A 71 -5.57 29.50 4.90
CA LEU A 71 -6.95 29.51 5.39
C LEU A 71 -7.12 30.40 6.62
N LEU A 72 -6.15 30.40 7.56
CA LEU A 72 -6.14 31.32 8.69
C LEU A 72 -6.16 32.78 8.25
N ARG A 73 -5.41 33.12 7.19
CA ARG A 73 -5.38 34.48 6.64
C ARG A 73 -6.71 34.91 6.01
N ARG A 74 -7.55 33.97 5.57
CA ARG A 74 -8.87 34.28 4.98
C ARG A 74 -9.91 34.69 6.03
N GLN A 75 -9.73 34.31 7.30
CA GLN A 75 -10.61 34.64 8.43
C GLN A 75 -12.11 34.35 8.19
N ASP A 76 -12.42 33.42 7.30
CA ASP A 76 -13.77 33.08 6.82
C ASP A 76 -14.33 31.80 7.50
N GLY A 77 -13.61 31.24 8.47
CA GLY A 77 -13.93 29.96 9.10
C GLY A 77 -13.62 28.73 8.22
N SER A 78 -13.03 28.91 7.03
CA SER A 78 -12.72 27.80 6.11
C SER A 78 -11.72 26.80 6.68
N VAL A 79 -10.99 27.16 7.74
CA VAL A 79 -10.05 26.26 8.42
C VAL A 79 -10.75 25.01 8.95
N ASP A 80 -11.98 25.16 9.45
CA ASP A 80 -12.73 24.07 10.09
C ASP A 80 -13.65 23.32 9.13
N THR A 81 -13.87 23.85 7.92
CA THR A 81 -14.66 23.21 6.87
C THR A 81 -13.81 22.48 5.83
N ASN A 82 -12.55 22.87 5.64
CA ASN A 82 -11.68 22.29 4.62
C ASN A 82 -11.26 20.85 4.95
N GLU A 83 -11.53 19.90 4.05
CA GLU A 83 -11.27 18.47 4.25
C GLU A 83 -9.80 18.12 4.57
N PHE A 84 -8.84 18.93 4.12
CA PHE A 84 -7.41 18.69 4.35
C PHE A 84 -6.94 19.11 5.76
N VAL A 85 -7.66 20.03 6.40
CA VAL A 85 -7.24 20.68 7.66
C VAL A 85 -8.25 20.52 8.79
N LYS A 86 -9.45 20.02 8.46
CA LYS A 86 -10.49 19.65 9.41
C LYS A 86 -10.02 18.48 10.29
N GLY A 87 -10.30 18.61 11.58
CA GLY A 87 -9.96 17.63 12.60
C GLY A 87 -9.34 18.26 13.84
N ASN A 88 -9.02 17.43 14.82
CA ASN A 88 -8.33 17.86 16.02
C ASN A 88 -6.84 18.12 15.74
N ARG A 89 -6.43 19.37 15.91
CA ARG A 89 -5.04 19.83 15.70
C ARG A 89 -4.23 19.81 16.99
N ASN A 90 -4.88 19.70 18.14
CA ASN A 90 -4.28 19.72 19.47
C ASN A 90 -4.16 18.29 20.00
N PHE A 91 -3.09 17.61 19.59
CA PHE A 91 -2.72 16.30 20.10
C PHE A 91 -1.20 16.24 20.30
N SER A 92 -0.72 15.30 21.13
CA SER A 92 0.71 15.08 21.29
C SER A 92 1.25 14.36 20.04
N PRO A 93 2.20 14.95 19.29
CA PRO A 93 2.76 14.31 18.08
C PRO A 93 3.37 12.94 18.34
N LEU A 94 3.83 12.68 19.58
CA LEU A 94 4.40 11.41 20.02
C LEU A 94 3.48 10.20 19.83
N ILE A 95 2.17 10.39 19.71
CA ILE A 95 1.24 9.29 19.38
C ILE A 95 1.59 8.68 18.02
N LEU A 96 2.06 9.49 17.07
CA LEU A 96 2.43 9.08 15.73
C LEU A 96 3.87 8.55 15.62
N PHE A 97 4.63 8.60 16.72
CA PHE A 97 5.96 8.00 16.76
C PHE A 97 5.90 6.48 16.66
N ILE A 98 4.93 5.84 17.34
CA ILE A 98 4.76 4.38 17.33
C ILE A 98 4.48 3.86 15.91
N PRO A 99 3.47 4.36 15.16
CA PRO A 99 3.23 3.91 13.80
C PRO A 99 4.41 4.20 12.87
N ALA A 100 5.11 5.33 13.03
CA ALA A 100 6.32 5.63 12.27
C ALA A 100 7.45 4.60 12.50
N MET A 101 7.66 4.17 13.75
CA MET A 101 8.65 3.12 14.05
C MET A 101 8.22 1.77 13.50
N CYS A 102 6.92 1.44 13.59
CA CYS A 102 6.40 0.22 12.99
C CYS A 102 6.61 0.20 11.47
N ASP A 103 6.31 1.30 10.77
CA ASP A 103 6.53 1.42 9.33
C ASP A 103 8.01 1.27 8.96
N MET A 104 8.89 2.01 9.66
CA MET A 104 10.33 1.95 9.44
C MET A 104 10.88 0.53 9.63
N ILE A 105 10.50 -0.14 10.72
CA ILE A 105 10.94 -1.51 11.02
C ILE A 105 10.37 -2.50 10.00
N ALA A 106 9.09 -2.37 9.65
CA ALA A 106 8.45 -3.24 8.67
C ALA A 106 9.10 -3.10 7.29
N THR A 107 9.30 -1.87 6.81
CA THR A 107 9.93 -1.57 5.52
C THR A 107 11.38 -2.04 5.48
N SER A 108 12.14 -1.84 6.56
CA SER A 108 13.51 -2.36 6.68
C SER A 108 13.55 -3.89 6.65
N THR A 109 12.65 -4.55 7.38
CA THR A 109 12.56 -6.03 7.42
C THR A 109 12.13 -6.60 6.06
N MET A 110 11.19 -5.93 5.38
CA MET A 110 10.75 -6.26 4.01
C MET A 110 11.91 -6.18 3.03
N TYR A 111 12.77 -5.17 3.15
CA TYR A 111 13.93 -5.03 2.28
C TYR A 111 14.94 -6.17 2.47
N VAL A 112 15.26 -6.52 3.71
CA VAL A 112 16.14 -7.68 4.00
C VAL A 112 15.51 -8.96 3.43
N GLY A 113 14.19 -9.12 3.59
CA GLY A 113 13.46 -10.24 3.00
C GLY A 113 13.56 -10.30 1.48
N LEU A 114 13.38 -9.17 0.79
CA LEU A 114 13.43 -9.08 -0.67
C LEU A 114 14.78 -9.49 -1.26
N ASN A 115 15.89 -9.30 -0.55
CA ASN A 115 17.21 -9.76 -1.00
C ASN A 115 17.48 -11.24 -0.78
N LEU A 116 16.66 -11.91 0.04
CA LEU A 116 16.80 -13.32 0.38
C LEU A 116 15.81 -14.21 -0.36
N THR A 117 14.74 -13.63 -0.93
CA THR A 117 13.70 -14.33 -1.69
C THR A 117 13.45 -13.69 -3.05
N TYR A 118 12.53 -14.26 -3.84
CA TYR A 118 12.15 -13.73 -5.14
C TYR A 118 11.20 -12.54 -5.02
N ALA A 119 11.32 -11.58 -5.93
CA ALA A 119 10.41 -10.43 -6.01
C ALA A 119 8.94 -10.83 -6.22
N SER A 120 8.67 -11.96 -6.89
CA SER A 120 7.31 -12.52 -7.01
C SER A 120 6.78 -12.98 -5.65
N SER A 121 7.55 -13.81 -4.93
CA SER A 121 7.24 -14.29 -3.58
C SER A 121 7.01 -13.11 -2.62
N PHE A 122 7.86 -12.09 -2.68
CA PHE A 122 7.70 -10.86 -1.91
C PHE A 122 6.33 -10.19 -2.11
N GLN A 123 5.90 -10.00 -3.35
CA GLN A 123 4.60 -9.40 -3.65
C GLN A 123 3.44 -10.24 -3.12
N MET A 124 3.59 -11.57 -3.15
CA MET A 124 2.57 -12.51 -2.69
C MET A 124 2.45 -12.51 -1.17
N PHE A 125 3.58 -12.55 -0.45
CA PHE A 125 3.61 -12.50 1.01
C PHE A 125 3.14 -11.16 1.57
N ARG A 126 3.29 -10.05 0.83
CA ARG A 126 2.63 -8.77 1.19
C ARG A 126 1.10 -8.89 1.27
N GLY A 127 0.48 -9.77 0.51
CA GLY A 127 -0.95 -10.06 0.61
C GLY A 127 -1.38 -10.66 1.96
N SER A 128 -0.44 -11.22 2.74
CA SER A 128 -0.74 -11.82 4.05
C SER A 128 -1.17 -10.81 5.11
N VAL A 129 -0.86 -9.52 4.92
CA VAL A 129 -1.21 -8.44 5.86
C VAL A 129 -2.70 -8.42 6.21
N ILE A 130 -3.57 -8.81 5.27
CA ILE A 130 -5.03 -8.87 5.47
C ILE A 130 -5.43 -9.82 6.61
N ILE A 131 -4.69 -10.91 6.79
CA ILE A 131 -4.94 -11.91 7.85
C ILE A 131 -4.75 -11.23 9.20
N PHE A 132 -3.58 -10.60 9.39
CA PHE A 132 -3.20 -9.97 10.64
C PHE A 132 -4.03 -8.73 10.95
N VAL A 133 -4.29 -7.87 9.95
CA VAL A 133 -5.16 -6.69 10.11
C VAL A 133 -6.56 -7.13 10.54
N SER A 134 -7.12 -8.18 9.95
CA SER A 134 -8.46 -8.67 10.29
C SER A 134 -8.55 -9.14 11.74
N ILE A 135 -7.58 -9.95 12.19
CA ILE A 135 -7.53 -10.49 13.56
C ILE A 135 -7.32 -9.36 14.57
N LEU A 136 -6.35 -8.47 14.32
CA LEU A 136 -6.07 -7.33 15.18
C LEU A 136 -7.24 -6.33 15.21
N SER A 137 -7.97 -6.16 14.11
CA SER A 137 -9.18 -5.32 14.07
C SER A 137 -10.33 -5.88 14.92
N ILE A 138 -10.47 -7.21 15.00
CA ILE A 138 -11.42 -7.82 15.95
C ILE A 138 -10.99 -7.51 17.37
N ALA A 139 -9.72 -7.70 17.69
CA ALA A 139 -9.20 -7.57 19.05
C ALA A 139 -9.18 -6.12 19.57
N PHE A 140 -8.77 -5.15 18.74
CA PHE A 140 -8.51 -3.78 19.17
C PHE A 140 -9.58 -2.75 18.77
N LEU A 141 -10.35 -3.04 17.71
CA LEU A 141 -11.42 -2.17 17.19
C LEU A 141 -12.83 -2.75 17.37
N ASN A 142 -12.96 -3.93 18.00
CA ASN A 142 -14.25 -4.63 18.20
C ASN A 142 -15.03 -4.85 16.89
N ARG A 143 -14.32 -5.08 15.78
CA ARG A 143 -14.96 -5.35 14.48
C ARG A 143 -15.57 -6.74 14.44
N ILE A 144 -16.76 -6.86 13.85
CA ILE A 144 -17.42 -8.15 13.59
C ILE A 144 -17.12 -8.56 12.14
N LEU A 145 -16.41 -9.68 11.97
CA LEU A 145 -16.18 -10.27 10.65
C LEU A 145 -17.36 -11.14 10.20
N LYS A 146 -17.78 -10.96 8.96
CA LYS A 146 -18.79 -11.80 8.31
C LYS A 146 -18.16 -13.13 7.91
N ILE A 147 -18.99 -14.16 7.76
CA ILE A 147 -18.54 -15.51 7.33
C ILE A 147 -17.76 -15.48 6.00
N ARG A 148 -18.07 -14.50 5.16
CA ARG A 148 -17.39 -14.27 3.88
C ARG A 148 -15.97 -13.76 4.05
N GLU A 149 -15.74 -12.83 4.98
CA GLU A 149 -14.40 -12.33 5.29
C GLU A 149 -13.53 -13.48 5.85
N TRP A 150 -14.10 -14.35 6.69
CA TRP A 150 -13.44 -15.58 7.16
C TRP A 150 -13.05 -16.53 6.02
N PHE A 151 -13.95 -16.77 5.06
CA PHE A 151 -13.63 -17.61 3.91
C PHE A 151 -12.54 -16.98 3.03
N GLY A 152 -12.53 -15.65 2.87
CA GLY A 152 -11.47 -14.93 2.19
C GLY A 152 -10.11 -15.08 2.87
N ILE A 153 -10.06 -14.93 4.21
CA ILE A 153 -8.85 -15.18 5.00
C ILE A 153 -8.34 -16.61 4.80
N TRP A 154 -9.23 -17.60 4.84
CA TRP A 154 -8.86 -19.00 4.65
C TRP A 154 -8.24 -19.27 3.27
N LEU A 155 -8.82 -18.70 2.21
CA LEU A 155 -8.26 -18.78 0.86
C LEU A 155 -6.89 -18.10 0.76
N VAL A 156 -6.70 -16.95 1.41
CA VAL A 156 -5.40 -16.27 1.45
C VAL A 156 -4.35 -17.16 2.13
N ILE A 157 -4.68 -17.79 3.28
CA ILE A 157 -3.78 -18.73 3.96
C ILE A 157 -3.41 -19.91 3.05
N MET A 158 -4.38 -20.49 2.33
CA MET A 158 -4.10 -21.55 1.37
C MET A 158 -3.18 -21.07 0.24
N GLY A 159 -3.44 -19.89 -0.32
CA GLY A 159 -2.59 -19.27 -1.34
C GLY A 159 -1.15 -19.09 -0.87
N LEU A 160 -0.94 -18.52 0.33
CA LEU A 160 0.40 -18.33 0.91
C LEU A 160 1.12 -19.67 1.15
N THR A 161 0.39 -20.68 1.63
CA THR A 161 0.96 -22.01 1.89
C THR A 161 1.44 -22.66 0.59
N ILE A 162 0.67 -22.54 -0.49
CA ILE A 162 1.05 -23.06 -1.82
C ILE A 162 2.30 -22.34 -2.35
N VAL A 163 2.38 -21.02 -2.19
CA VAL A 163 3.54 -20.21 -2.62
C VAL A 163 4.79 -20.61 -1.86
N GLY A 164 4.73 -20.60 -0.52
CA GLY A 164 5.88 -20.97 0.31
C GLY A 164 6.33 -22.42 0.08
N ALA A 165 5.40 -23.35 -0.13
CA ALA A 165 5.74 -24.73 -0.49
C ALA A 165 6.43 -24.80 -1.86
N THR A 166 5.92 -24.06 -2.85
CA THR A 166 6.52 -24.00 -4.19
C THR A 166 7.95 -23.46 -4.10
N ASP A 167 8.18 -22.36 -3.39
CA ASP A 167 9.50 -21.77 -3.24
C ASP A 167 10.47 -22.73 -2.52
N PHE A 168 10.00 -23.50 -1.55
CA PHE A 168 10.79 -24.52 -0.87
C PHE A 168 11.16 -25.71 -1.76
N PHE A 169 10.23 -26.21 -2.60
CA PHE A 169 10.48 -27.38 -3.44
C PHE A 169 11.27 -27.05 -4.72
N PHE A 170 11.03 -25.89 -5.33
CA PHE A 170 11.63 -25.50 -6.61
C PHE A 170 12.98 -24.76 -6.47
N SER A 171 13.35 -24.33 -5.27
CA SER A 171 14.64 -23.64 -5.01
C SER A 171 15.90 -24.49 -5.25
N ASN A 172 15.76 -25.81 -5.48
CA ASN A 172 16.87 -26.70 -5.87
C ASN A 172 17.59 -26.29 -7.17
N THR A 173 16.93 -25.49 -8.03
CA THR A 173 17.44 -25.12 -9.36
C THR A 173 17.90 -23.67 -9.45
N SER A 174 18.02 -23.00 -8.31
CA SER A 174 17.95 -21.54 -8.25
C SER A 174 19.16 -20.89 -7.58
N THR A 175 19.39 -19.60 -7.85
CA THR A 175 20.54 -18.82 -7.37
C THR A 175 20.58 -18.66 -5.85
N TYR A 176 19.44 -18.79 -5.17
CA TYR A 176 19.32 -18.67 -3.72
C TYR A 176 19.31 -20.03 -3.02
N SER A 177 19.95 -20.10 -1.85
CA SER A 177 19.88 -21.30 -1.01
C SER A 177 18.48 -21.45 -0.42
N LYS A 178 18.03 -22.69 -0.18
CA LYS A 178 16.71 -22.98 0.44
C LYS A 178 16.51 -22.23 1.76
N ASN A 179 17.56 -22.20 2.58
CA ASN A 179 17.52 -21.54 3.88
C ASN A 179 17.40 -20.02 3.72
N SER A 180 18.05 -19.44 2.71
CA SER A 180 17.92 -18.02 2.38
C SER A 180 16.49 -17.67 1.99
N VAL A 181 15.89 -18.43 1.06
CA VAL A 181 14.52 -18.20 0.59
C VAL A 181 13.52 -18.33 1.75
N LEU A 182 13.60 -19.41 2.52
CA LEU A 182 12.72 -19.61 3.69
C LEU A 182 12.87 -18.50 4.72
N THR A 183 14.11 -18.05 4.99
CA THR A 183 14.36 -16.94 5.91
C THR A 183 13.77 -15.64 5.37
N GLY A 184 13.92 -15.37 4.07
CA GLY A 184 13.33 -14.21 3.41
C GLY A 184 11.81 -14.19 3.51
N ASP A 185 11.16 -15.31 3.20
CA ASP A 185 9.70 -15.45 3.28
C ASP A 185 9.18 -15.23 4.72
N LEU A 186 9.84 -15.82 5.72
CA LEU A 186 9.48 -15.63 7.12
C LEU A 186 9.66 -14.18 7.58
N LEU A 187 10.75 -13.52 7.18
CA LEU A 187 10.98 -12.10 7.48
C LEU A 187 9.87 -11.22 6.88
N ILE A 188 9.42 -11.50 5.66
CA ILE A 188 8.33 -10.73 5.03
C ILE A 188 7.02 -10.93 5.79
N ILE A 189 6.71 -12.15 6.24
CA ILE A 189 5.53 -12.42 7.08
C ILE A 189 5.63 -11.66 8.41
N THR A 190 6.80 -11.68 9.07
CA THR A 190 7.03 -10.88 10.30
C THR A 190 6.81 -9.38 10.03
N ALA A 191 7.30 -8.87 8.91
CA ALA A 191 7.08 -7.49 8.52
C ALA A 191 5.60 -7.16 8.29
N GLN A 192 4.80 -8.09 7.74
CA GLN A 192 3.36 -7.90 7.58
C GLN A 192 2.62 -7.84 8.91
N ILE A 193 3.09 -8.54 9.95
CA ILE A 193 2.53 -8.42 11.30
C ILE A 193 2.75 -7.00 11.83
N ILE A 194 3.97 -6.47 11.69
CA ILE A 194 4.32 -5.11 12.14
C ILE A 194 3.51 -4.06 11.37
N THR A 195 3.39 -4.24 10.05
CA THR A 195 2.55 -3.40 9.18
C THR A 195 1.08 -3.43 9.61
N ALA A 196 0.56 -4.61 9.99
CA ALA A 196 -0.81 -4.74 10.47
C ALA A 196 -1.02 -4.03 11.81
N ILE A 197 -0.04 -4.09 12.73
CA ILE A 197 -0.06 -3.34 13.99
C ILE A 197 -0.12 -1.83 13.71
N GLN A 198 0.73 -1.32 12.81
CA GLN A 198 0.71 0.08 12.38
C GLN A 198 -0.69 0.48 11.91
N MET A 199 -1.28 -0.26 10.97
CA MET A 199 -2.58 0.10 10.38
C MET A 199 -3.74 0.10 11.37
N VAL A 200 -3.74 -0.87 12.30
CA VAL A 200 -4.75 -0.98 13.35
C VAL A 200 -4.56 0.12 14.39
N TYR A 201 -3.32 0.45 14.72
CA TYR A 201 -2.99 1.57 15.60
C TYR A 201 -3.45 2.90 15.00
N GLU A 202 -3.12 3.14 13.74
CA GLU A 202 -3.57 4.31 12.98
C GLU A 202 -5.10 4.41 12.99
N GLU A 203 -5.80 3.33 12.64
CA GLU A 203 -7.27 3.35 12.59
C GLU A 203 -7.87 3.70 13.96
N LYS A 204 -7.31 3.15 15.05
CA LYS A 204 -7.77 3.44 16.40
C LYS A 204 -7.54 4.90 16.78
N TYR A 205 -6.28 5.34 16.76
CA TYR A 205 -5.93 6.64 17.32
C TYR A 205 -6.25 7.83 16.40
N ILE A 206 -6.12 7.68 15.07
CA ILE A 206 -6.39 8.76 14.12
C ILE A 206 -7.89 9.01 14.01
N LYS A 207 -8.73 7.96 14.06
CA LYS A 207 -10.18 8.12 14.12
C LYS A 207 -10.65 8.65 15.47
N ASP A 208 -10.21 8.04 16.58
CA ASP A 208 -10.67 8.43 17.92
C ASP A 208 -10.32 9.89 18.27
N ARG A 209 -9.15 10.36 17.81
CA ARG A 209 -8.70 11.75 18.02
C ARG A 209 -9.10 12.68 16.88
N ASP A 210 -9.73 12.20 15.81
CA ASP A 210 -10.07 12.95 14.60
C ASP A 210 -8.89 13.77 14.02
N ILE A 211 -7.69 13.18 13.98
CA ILE A 211 -6.49 13.89 13.51
C ILE A 211 -6.58 14.12 11.99
N PRO A 212 -6.22 15.31 11.45
CA PRO A 212 -6.16 15.53 10.01
C PRO A 212 -5.15 14.58 9.34
N ALA A 213 -5.57 13.88 8.28
CA ALA A 213 -4.74 12.86 7.64
C ALA A 213 -3.39 13.40 7.15
N LEU A 214 -3.39 14.60 6.55
CA LEU A 214 -2.17 15.24 6.04
C LEU A 214 -1.18 15.60 7.17
N GLN A 215 -1.69 15.96 8.35
CA GLN A 215 -0.88 16.22 9.54
C GLN A 215 -0.35 14.92 10.15
N ALA A 216 -1.14 13.84 10.14
CA ALA A 216 -0.74 12.53 10.63
C ALA A 216 0.45 11.98 9.83
N VAL A 217 0.31 11.87 8.51
CA VAL A 217 1.39 11.45 7.60
C VAL A 217 2.63 12.32 7.76
N GLY A 218 2.44 13.64 7.90
CA GLY A 218 3.54 14.58 8.06
C GLY A 218 4.40 14.34 9.31
N TRP A 219 3.78 14.00 10.43
CA TRP A 219 4.49 13.67 11.67
C TRP A 219 5.11 12.27 11.63
N GLU A 220 4.44 11.29 11.03
CA GLU A 220 5.00 9.96 10.82
C GLU A 220 6.27 10.04 9.96
N GLY A 221 6.19 10.76 8.83
CA GLY A 221 7.32 11.05 7.97
C GLY A 221 8.46 11.76 8.68
N PHE A 222 8.15 12.75 9.54
CA PHE A 222 9.18 13.44 10.32
C PHE A 222 9.93 12.50 11.29
N PHE A 223 9.20 11.69 12.07
CA PHE A 223 9.83 10.77 13.01
C PHE A 223 10.60 9.65 12.30
N GLY A 224 10.01 9.06 11.27
CA GLY A 224 10.66 8.04 10.45
C GLY A 224 11.92 8.57 9.77
N PHE A 225 11.84 9.78 9.18
CA PHE A 225 12.99 10.43 8.55
C PHE A 225 14.13 10.69 9.53
N VAL A 226 13.85 11.29 10.70
CA VAL A 226 14.88 11.60 11.69
C VAL A 226 15.56 10.35 12.22
N VAL A 227 14.79 9.33 12.60
CA VAL A 227 15.34 8.09 13.14
C VAL A 227 16.13 7.35 12.05
N LEU A 228 15.56 7.16 10.86
CA LEU A 228 16.23 6.43 9.80
C LEU A 228 17.48 7.16 9.31
N LEU A 229 17.44 8.48 9.17
CA LEU A 229 18.62 9.29 8.84
C LEU A 229 19.72 9.16 9.90
N SER A 230 19.36 9.07 11.19
CA SER A 230 20.35 8.81 12.24
C SER A 230 20.94 7.40 12.16
N LEU A 231 20.16 6.41 11.71
CA LEU A 231 20.61 5.02 11.51
C LEU A 231 21.51 4.85 10.29
N GLN A 232 21.47 5.77 9.32
CA GLN A 232 22.41 5.78 8.18
C GLN A 232 23.87 5.84 8.63
N ILE A 233 24.15 6.54 9.74
CA ILE A 233 25.51 6.71 10.28
C ILE A 233 26.09 5.34 10.72
N PRO A 234 25.46 4.57 11.63
CA PRO A 234 25.97 3.24 11.96
C PRO A 234 25.91 2.26 10.78
N PHE A 235 24.91 2.35 9.89
CA PHE A 235 24.81 1.46 8.73
C PHE A 235 26.00 1.59 7.76
N TYR A 236 26.56 2.81 7.63
CA TYR A 236 27.79 3.03 6.87
C TYR A 236 29.01 2.26 7.42
N TYR A 237 29.11 2.10 8.74
CA TYR A 237 30.26 1.41 9.35
C TYR A 237 30.08 -0.11 9.44
N ILE A 238 28.86 -0.62 9.33
CA ILE A 238 28.58 -2.06 9.35
C ILE A 238 28.95 -2.65 7.98
N LYS A 239 29.99 -3.50 7.94
CA LYS A 239 30.35 -4.25 6.73
C LYS A 239 29.52 -5.52 6.63
N VAL A 240 29.00 -5.78 5.44
CA VAL A 240 28.14 -6.94 5.18
C VAL A 240 28.71 -7.80 4.06
N GLY A 241 28.42 -9.10 4.12
CA GLY A 241 28.76 -10.02 3.03
C GLY A 241 27.71 -10.00 1.91
N PRO A 242 27.99 -10.65 0.77
CA PRO A 242 26.99 -10.89 -0.27
C PRO A 242 25.74 -11.58 0.32
N PRO A 243 24.51 -11.22 -0.10
CA PRO A 243 24.15 -10.37 -1.24
C PRO A 243 24.07 -8.86 -0.95
N PHE A 244 24.36 -8.40 0.28
CA PHE A 244 24.10 -7.03 0.72
C PHE A 244 25.26 -6.04 0.47
N ASN A 245 26.32 -6.44 -0.23
CA ASN A 245 27.58 -5.68 -0.32
C ASN A 245 27.80 -4.94 -1.67
N LYS A 246 26.73 -4.61 -2.40
CA LYS A 246 26.85 -4.09 -3.78
C LYS A 246 27.27 -2.62 -3.89
N ASN A 247 27.41 -1.90 -2.78
CA ASN A 247 27.88 -0.51 -2.78
C ASN A 247 29.42 -0.40 -2.84
N ALA A 248 29.92 0.82 -3.06
CA ALA A 248 31.36 1.08 -3.23
C ALA A 248 32.22 0.58 -2.07
N HIS A 249 31.72 0.67 -0.84
CA HIS A 249 32.49 0.35 0.37
C HIS A 249 32.14 -1.01 1.01
N GLY A 250 31.21 -1.79 0.45
CA GLY A 250 30.72 -3.04 1.05
C GLY A 250 30.07 -2.87 2.42
N SER A 251 29.52 -1.70 2.72
CA SER A 251 28.74 -1.43 3.94
C SER A 251 27.29 -1.88 3.79
N LEU A 252 26.52 -1.90 4.88
CA LEU A 252 25.09 -2.21 4.84
C LEU A 252 24.32 -1.17 4.02
N GLU A 253 24.72 0.10 4.14
CA GLU A 253 24.21 1.21 3.35
C GLU A 253 25.34 2.24 3.18
N ASP A 254 25.33 2.99 2.09
CA ASP A 254 26.35 4.00 1.83
C ASP A 254 25.71 5.28 1.30
N LEU A 255 25.29 6.11 2.25
CA LEU A 255 24.62 7.37 1.97
C LEU A 255 25.46 8.30 1.07
N PRO A 256 26.78 8.51 1.31
CA PRO A 256 27.62 9.29 0.39
C PRO A 256 27.67 8.73 -1.05
N ASP A 257 27.80 7.42 -1.22
CA ASP A 257 27.80 6.79 -2.54
C ASP A 257 26.44 6.96 -3.23
N ALA A 258 25.33 6.75 -2.49
CA ALA A 258 23.98 6.96 -3.00
C ALA A 258 23.76 8.38 -3.52
N PHE A 259 24.20 9.41 -2.78
CA PHE A 259 24.11 10.80 -3.22
C PHE A 259 24.95 11.07 -4.47
N THR A 260 26.15 10.49 -4.55
CA THR A 260 27.02 10.62 -5.72
C THR A 260 26.37 9.99 -6.95
N GLN A 261 25.79 8.79 -6.81
CA GLN A 261 25.07 8.12 -7.87
C GLN A 261 23.86 8.92 -8.36
N ILE A 262 23.08 9.53 -7.45
CA ILE A 262 21.91 10.35 -7.78
C ILE A 262 22.32 11.61 -8.56
N ILE A 263 23.40 12.27 -8.17
CA ILE A 263 23.89 13.49 -8.84
C ILE A 263 24.42 13.17 -10.24
N ASN A 264 25.09 12.04 -10.40
CA ASN A 264 25.71 11.64 -11.66
C ASN A 264 24.71 11.17 -12.73
N SER A 265 23.50 10.75 -12.34
CA SER A 265 22.49 10.23 -13.26
C SER A 265 21.18 11.02 -13.18
N PRO A 266 20.83 11.81 -14.21
CA PRO A 266 19.58 12.57 -14.21
C PRO A 266 18.34 11.66 -14.25
N GLN A 267 18.47 10.47 -14.83
CA GLN A 267 17.39 9.47 -14.83
C GLN A 267 17.10 8.97 -13.40
N LEU A 268 18.16 8.72 -12.62
CA LEU A 268 18.03 8.29 -11.24
C LEU A 268 17.42 9.40 -10.36
N LEU A 269 17.83 10.65 -10.57
CA LEU A 269 17.23 11.80 -9.89
C LEU A 269 15.72 11.90 -10.17
N VAL A 270 15.29 11.72 -11.43
CA VAL A 270 13.86 11.72 -11.78
C VAL A 270 13.13 10.56 -11.11
N ALA A 271 13.72 9.36 -11.05
CA ALA A 271 13.12 8.21 -10.36
C ALA A 271 12.94 8.49 -8.85
N VAL A 272 13.95 9.05 -8.19
CA VAL A 272 13.90 9.40 -6.76
C VAL A 272 12.90 10.53 -6.49
N LEU A 273 12.83 11.57 -7.34
CA LEU A 273 11.82 12.61 -7.21
C LEU A 273 10.40 12.08 -7.43
N GLY A 274 10.22 11.18 -8.40
CA GLY A 274 8.96 10.50 -8.64
C GLY A 274 8.50 9.69 -7.41
N MET A 275 9.44 9.01 -6.76
CA MET A 275 9.22 8.30 -5.49
C MET A 275 8.79 9.25 -4.37
N ILE A 276 9.53 10.35 -4.14
CA ILE A 276 9.23 11.36 -3.11
C ILE A 276 7.84 12.00 -3.29
N VAL A 277 7.45 12.30 -4.54
CA VAL A 277 6.15 12.92 -4.80
C VAL A 277 5.02 11.90 -4.67
N SER A 278 5.19 10.72 -5.27
CA SER A 278 4.15 9.69 -5.27
C SER A 278 3.86 9.13 -3.87
N ILE A 279 4.87 8.97 -3.02
CA ILE A 279 4.71 8.50 -1.64
C ILE A 279 3.90 9.49 -0.79
N ALA A 280 4.07 10.80 -0.99
CA ALA A 280 3.32 11.83 -0.28
C ALA A 280 1.81 11.67 -0.54
N PHE A 281 1.42 11.56 -1.81
CA PHE A 281 0.03 11.32 -2.18
C PHE A 281 -0.48 9.94 -1.75
N PHE A 282 0.35 8.90 -1.87
CA PHE A 282 -0.01 7.54 -1.48
C PHE A 282 -0.36 7.45 0.01
N ASN A 283 0.51 7.97 0.89
CA ASN A 283 0.26 7.90 2.33
C ASN A 283 -0.85 8.85 2.77
N PHE A 284 -0.96 10.04 2.17
CA PHE A 284 -2.11 10.92 2.40
C PHE A 284 -3.43 10.22 2.08
N ALA A 285 -3.53 9.62 0.89
CA ALA A 285 -4.72 8.88 0.48
C ALA A 285 -4.93 7.63 1.36
N GLY A 286 -3.86 6.93 1.75
CA GLY A 286 -3.86 5.80 2.67
C GLY A 286 -4.53 6.10 4.00
N ILE A 287 -4.02 7.09 4.72
CA ILE A 287 -4.58 7.50 6.02
C ILE A 287 -5.99 8.06 5.83
N SER A 288 -6.25 8.82 4.77
CA SER A 288 -7.59 9.36 4.49
C SER A 288 -8.61 8.25 4.23
N VAL A 289 -8.27 7.19 3.49
CA VAL A 289 -9.12 6.02 3.31
C VAL A 289 -9.34 5.29 4.64
N THR A 290 -8.29 5.12 5.44
CA THR A 290 -8.44 4.51 6.77
C THR A 290 -9.44 5.31 7.60
N LYS A 291 -9.30 6.63 7.65
CA LYS A 291 -10.15 7.56 8.41
C LYS A 291 -11.60 7.58 7.94
N GLU A 292 -11.84 7.73 6.63
CA GLU A 292 -13.18 7.85 6.04
C GLU A 292 -13.92 6.52 5.89
N LEU A 293 -13.17 5.41 5.76
CA LEU A 293 -13.70 4.07 5.56
C LEU A 293 -13.18 3.16 6.68
N SER A 294 -12.10 2.42 6.44
CA SER A 294 -11.48 1.52 7.42
C SER A 294 -10.08 1.07 6.98
N ALA A 295 -9.26 0.56 7.90
CA ALA A 295 -7.97 -0.04 7.55
C ALA A 295 -8.15 -1.24 6.60
N THR A 296 -9.24 -2.00 6.75
CA THR A 296 -9.52 -3.09 5.79
C THR A 296 -9.76 -2.58 4.38
N THR A 297 -10.40 -1.41 4.21
CA THR A 297 -10.61 -0.82 2.89
C THR A 297 -9.30 -0.36 2.27
N ARG A 298 -8.39 0.21 3.08
CA ARG A 298 -7.02 0.49 2.65
C ARG A 298 -6.32 -0.79 2.18
N MET A 299 -6.48 -1.90 2.90
CA MET A 299 -5.94 -3.21 2.50
C MET A 299 -6.50 -3.74 1.19
N VAL A 300 -7.80 -3.56 0.96
CA VAL A 300 -8.41 -3.90 -0.35
C VAL A 300 -7.71 -3.16 -1.48
N LEU A 301 -7.54 -1.85 -1.32
CA LEU A 301 -6.95 -1.01 -2.35
C LEU A 301 -5.46 -1.31 -2.54
N ASP A 302 -4.76 -1.66 -1.47
CA ASP A 302 -3.37 -2.12 -1.54
C ASP A 302 -3.25 -3.44 -2.32
N SER A 303 -4.21 -4.37 -2.18
CA SER A 303 -4.28 -5.58 -3.01
C SER A 303 -4.56 -5.27 -4.48
N VAL A 304 -5.38 -4.26 -4.78
CA VAL A 304 -5.61 -3.84 -6.17
C VAL A 304 -4.33 -3.25 -6.78
N ARG A 305 -3.63 -2.42 -6.01
CA ARG A 305 -2.33 -1.86 -6.41
C ARG A 305 -1.30 -2.95 -6.73
N THR A 306 -1.19 -4.01 -5.94
CA THR A 306 -0.23 -5.09 -6.22
C THR A 306 -0.52 -5.79 -7.54
N VAL A 307 -1.80 -6.01 -7.87
CA VAL A 307 -2.21 -6.54 -9.18
C VAL A 307 -1.81 -5.59 -10.31
N VAL A 308 -2.02 -4.27 -10.15
CA VAL A 308 -1.62 -3.27 -11.16
C VAL A 308 -0.11 -3.31 -11.40
N ILE A 309 0.69 -3.31 -10.34
CA ILE A 309 2.16 -3.39 -10.43
C ILE A 309 2.58 -4.67 -11.16
N TRP A 310 1.95 -5.79 -10.83
CA TRP A 310 2.24 -7.07 -11.46
C TRP A 310 1.95 -7.06 -12.97
N VAL A 311 0.78 -6.56 -13.38
CA VAL A 311 0.43 -6.43 -14.81
C VAL A 311 1.45 -5.57 -15.56
N VAL A 312 1.85 -4.44 -14.98
CA VAL A 312 2.87 -3.57 -15.59
C VAL A 312 4.24 -4.23 -15.64
N ALA A 313 4.67 -4.91 -14.56
CA ALA A 313 5.95 -5.61 -14.52
C ALA A 313 6.06 -6.69 -15.61
N LEU A 314 4.95 -7.38 -15.92
CA LEU A 314 4.89 -8.34 -17.03
C LEU A 314 4.94 -7.66 -18.39
N ALA A 315 4.21 -6.56 -18.57
CA ALA A 315 4.20 -5.81 -19.83
C ALA A 315 5.59 -5.28 -20.19
N VAL A 316 6.37 -4.85 -19.19
CA VAL A 316 7.74 -4.33 -19.35
C VAL A 316 8.80 -5.46 -19.32
N LYS A 317 8.40 -6.72 -19.14
CA LYS A 317 9.28 -7.90 -19.04
C LYS A 317 10.32 -7.80 -17.91
N TRP A 318 9.98 -7.16 -16.80
CA TRP A 318 10.86 -7.04 -15.63
C TRP A 318 10.92 -8.32 -14.77
N GLN A 319 10.08 -9.33 -15.05
CA GLN A 319 10.06 -10.59 -14.30
C GLN A 319 9.93 -11.80 -15.24
N LEU A 320 10.72 -12.85 -14.96
CA LEU A 320 10.60 -14.18 -15.58
C LEU A 320 9.50 -14.98 -14.86
N PHE A 321 8.59 -15.57 -15.64
CA PHE A 321 7.33 -16.12 -15.15
C PHE A 321 7.46 -17.60 -14.76
N TYR A 322 7.12 -17.95 -13.52
CA TYR A 322 7.04 -19.35 -13.08
C TYR A 322 5.58 -19.81 -12.98
N TRP A 323 5.21 -20.77 -13.82
CA TRP A 323 3.84 -21.30 -13.93
C TRP A 323 3.23 -21.81 -12.61
N PRO A 324 3.97 -22.50 -11.70
CA PRO A 324 3.40 -22.98 -10.44
C PRO A 324 2.99 -21.86 -9.46
N GLN A 325 3.73 -20.73 -9.44
CA GLN A 325 3.41 -19.58 -8.59
C GLN A 325 2.07 -18.92 -8.99
N LEU A 326 1.63 -19.06 -10.25
CA LEU A 326 0.36 -18.49 -10.74
C LEU A 326 -0.86 -19.05 -10.01
N LEU A 327 -0.84 -20.33 -9.62
CA LEU A 327 -1.95 -20.97 -8.91
C LEU A 327 -2.09 -20.40 -7.49
N GLY A 328 -0.96 -20.25 -6.79
CA GLY A 328 -0.91 -19.56 -5.50
C GLY A 328 -1.38 -18.10 -5.61
N PHE A 329 -0.93 -17.40 -6.65
CA PHE A 329 -1.31 -16.00 -6.91
C PHE A 329 -2.81 -15.85 -7.16
N SER A 330 -3.37 -16.74 -7.98
CA SER A 330 -4.79 -16.73 -8.33
C SER A 330 -5.65 -17.00 -7.10
N CYS A 331 -5.22 -17.94 -6.24
CA CYS A 331 -5.89 -18.23 -4.97
C CYS A 331 -5.86 -17.03 -4.01
N LEU A 332 -4.70 -16.36 -3.89
CA LEU A 332 -4.54 -15.13 -3.10
C LEU A 332 -5.46 -14.02 -3.59
N ILE A 333 -5.44 -13.71 -4.89
CA ILE A 333 -6.30 -12.69 -5.50
C ILE A 333 -7.76 -13.03 -5.27
N PHE A 334 -8.15 -14.29 -5.50
CA PHE A 334 -9.53 -14.72 -5.32
C PHE A 334 -9.97 -14.59 -3.86
N GLY A 335 -9.14 -15.00 -2.90
CA GLY A 335 -9.38 -14.82 -1.47
C GLY A 335 -9.55 -13.36 -1.07
N MET A 336 -8.67 -12.48 -1.57
CA MET A 336 -8.77 -11.03 -1.36
C MET A 336 -10.05 -10.47 -1.96
N CYS A 337 -10.39 -10.79 -3.22
CA CYS A 337 -11.61 -10.32 -3.86
C CYS A 337 -12.89 -10.80 -3.15
N LEU A 338 -12.86 -12.02 -2.58
CA LEU A 338 -13.97 -12.60 -1.84
C LEU A 338 -14.16 -11.91 -0.48
N TYR A 339 -13.06 -11.69 0.25
CA TYR A 339 -13.06 -10.88 1.48
C TYR A 339 -13.67 -9.50 1.18
N ASN A 340 -13.25 -8.89 0.07
CA ASN A 340 -13.57 -7.51 -0.29
C ASN A 340 -14.94 -7.34 -0.95
N ASN A 341 -15.72 -8.42 -1.08
CA ASN A 341 -17.03 -8.39 -1.71
C ASN A 341 -17.05 -7.83 -3.15
N ILE A 342 -15.95 -7.94 -3.88
CA ILE A 342 -15.84 -7.43 -5.26
C ILE A 342 -16.70 -8.27 -6.20
N PHE A 343 -16.61 -9.61 -6.10
CA PHE A 343 -17.36 -10.51 -6.97
C PHE A 343 -18.81 -10.73 -6.53
N ILE A 344 -19.06 -10.92 -5.24
CA ILE A 344 -20.37 -11.45 -4.80
C ILE A 344 -21.48 -10.42 -4.97
N LEU A 345 -21.27 -9.12 -4.70
CA LEU A 345 -22.33 -8.14 -4.90
C LEU A 345 -22.62 -7.88 -6.39
N GLN A 346 -21.59 -7.84 -7.25
CA GLN A 346 -21.79 -7.59 -8.68
C GLN A 346 -22.44 -8.78 -9.38
N THR A 347 -22.01 -10.01 -9.08
CA THR A 347 -22.62 -11.21 -9.65
C THR A 347 -24.00 -11.49 -9.05
N PHE A 348 -24.21 -11.23 -7.75
CA PHE A 348 -25.52 -11.36 -7.12
C PHE A 348 -26.49 -10.28 -7.59
N ASN A 349 -26.06 -9.03 -7.75
CA ASN A 349 -26.88 -7.96 -8.34
C ASN A 349 -27.17 -8.24 -9.82
N PHE A 350 -26.19 -8.71 -10.60
CA PHE A 350 -26.41 -9.13 -11.98
C PHE A 350 -27.39 -10.31 -12.08
N LEU A 351 -27.27 -11.30 -11.20
CA LEU A 351 -28.20 -12.43 -11.14
C LEU A 351 -29.58 -12.03 -10.62
N LEU A 352 -29.66 -11.12 -9.65
CA LEU A 352 -30.91 -10.55 -9.17
C LEU A 352 -31.56 -9.68 -10.24
N ASP A 353 -30.82 -8.85 -10.95
CA ASP A 353 -31.30 -8.01 -12.04
C ASP A 353 -31.72 -8.88 -13.23
N ALA A 354 -30.97 -9.94 -13.55
CA ALA A 354 -31.37 -10.93 -14.54
C ALA A 354 -32.64 -11.69 -14.11
N TYR A 355 -32.75 -12.07 -12.83
CA TYR A 355 -33.93 -12.75 -12.29
C TYR A 355 -35.15 -11.81 -12.18
N ARG A 356 -34.94 -10.54 -11.82
CA ARG A 356 -35.98 -9.51 -11.67
C ARG A 356 -36.46 -9.04 -13.04
N ASN A 357 -35.57 -8.85 -14.02
CA ASN A 357 -35.95 -8.63 -15.42
C ASN A 357 -36.70 -9.84 -15.99
N LYS A 358 -36.32 -11.07 -15.64
CA LYS A 358 -37.04 -12.28 -16.07
C LYS A 358 -38.42 -12.43 -15.39
N ARG A 359 -38.60 -11.90 -14.18
CA ARG A 359 -39.84 -12.02 -13.38
C ARG A 359 -40.81 -10.85 -13.57
N TYR A 360 -40.32 -9.63 -13.85
CA TYR A 360 -41.13 -8.41 -14.02
C TYR A 360 -41.12 -7.84 -15.44
N GLY A 361 -40.18 -8.23 -16.31
CA GLY A 361 -40.12 -7.78 -17.72
C GLY A 361 -41.26 -8.30 -18.62
N LYS A 362 -42.27 -8.97 -18.05
CA LYS A 362 -43.53 -9.33 -18.73
C LYS A 362 -44.74 -8.54 -18.26
N LEU A 363 -44.60 -7.62 -17.30
CA LEU A 363 -45.72 -6.84 -16.75
C LEU A 363 -45.83 -5.41 -17.33
N ASP A 364 -44.80 -4.91 -18.01
CA ASP A 364 -44.80 -3.55 -18.61
C ASP A 364 -45.41 -3.47 -20.02
N ASN A 365 -45.99 -4.55 -20.54
CA ASN A 365 -46.67 -4.59 -21.85
C ASN A 365 -48.20 -4.66 -21.73
N GLN A 366 -48.80 -4.23 -20.62
CA GLN A 366 -50.22 -3.88 -20.59
C GLN A 366 -50.33 -2.37 -20.63
N ASP A 367 -50.72 -1.86 -21.79
CA ASP A 367 -51.04 -0.46 -22.05
C ASP A 367 -51.90 0.12 -20.92
N VAL A 368 -51.29 0.92 -20.05
CA VAL A 368 -52.02 1.77 -19.12
C VAL A 368 -52.56 2.94 -19.94
N THR A 369 -53.72 2.75 -20.56
CA THR A 369 -54.51 3.87 -21.09
C THR A 369 -55.08 4.65 -19.90
N ASN A 370 -54.43 5.76 -19.56
CA ASN A 370 -54.98 6.74 -18.63
C ASN A 370 -56.18 7.42 -19.29
N VAL A 371 -57.38 6.99 -18.93
CA VAL A 371 -58.61 7.71 -19.27
C VAL A 371 -58.93 8.66 -18.12
N ALA A 372 -59.10 9.95 -18.44
CA ALA A 372 -59.46 10.97 -17.47
C ALA A 372 -60.83 10.67 -16.85
N ALA A 373 -60.99 10.96 -15.55
CA ALA A 373 -62.16 10.60 -14.73
C ALA A 373 -63.47 11.34 -15.11
N ASP A 374 -63.41 12.19 -16.12
CA ASP A 374 -64.38 13.18 -16.53
C ASP A 374 -64.91 12.94 -17.97
N ASN A 375 -64.71 11.75 -18.53
CA ASN A 375 -65.23 11.39 -19.85
C ASN A 375 -66.72 10.97 -19.80
N PRO A 376 -67.67 11.73 -20.39
CA PRO A 376 -69.11 11.47 -20.29
C PRO A 376 -69.63 10.33 -21.18
N ASP A 377 -68.78 9.65 -21.95
CA ASP A 377 -69.19 8.61 -22.91
C ASP A 377 -69.17 7.16 -22.35
N ILE A 378 -69.07 6.98 -21.02
CA ILE A 378 -69.07 5.64 -20.38
C ILE A 378 -70.07 5.59 -19.20
N ALA A 379 -71.29 6.14 -19.38
CA ALA A 379 -72.41 5.94 -18.45
C ALA A 379 -73.25 4.71 -18.82
#